data_AF-A0A2H9NRL7-F1
#
_entry.id   AF-A0A2H9NRL7-F1
#
_cell.length_a   1.000
_cell.length_b   1.000
_cell.length_c   1.000
_cell.angle_alpha   90.00
_cell.angle_beta   90.00
_cell.angle_gamma   90.00
#
_symmetry.space_group_name_H-M   'P 1'
#
loop_
_entity.id
_entity.type
_entity.pdbx_description
1 polymer ?
#
loop_
_entity_poly.entity_id
_entity_poly.type
_entity_poly.pdbx_seq_one_letter_code
_entity_poly.pdbx_strand_id
1 'polypeptide(L)'
;MGTILWLTSSLALAVDGLVVVQSSHSVAATVVRLQATVEQRGLTVFARIDHAAGAAKIGQTLRPTALLIFGNPQGGTPLMQCAQTAGID
;
A
#
# COMPACT_ATOMS: atom_id res chain seq x y z
N MET A 1 38.84 -2.27 -22.45
CA MET A 1 37.61 -1.49 -22.20
C MET A 1 37.00 -1.93 -20.89
N GLY A 2 37.01 -1.08 -19.86
CA GLY A 2 36.46 -1.41 -18.53
C GLY A 2 34.99 -1.04 -18.44
N THR A 3 34.16 -1.96 -17.95
CA THR A 3 32.72 -1.80 -17.74
C THR A 3 32.49 -1.02 -16.45
N ILE A 4 31.91 0.18 -16.53
CA ILE A 4 31.50 0.98 -15.37
C ILE A 4 30.06 0.60 -15.02
N LEU A 5 29.86 0.02 -13.83
CA LEU A 5 28.56 -0.30 -13.26
C LEU A 5 28.04 0.93 -12.50
N TRP A 6 27.02 1.60 -13.03
CA TRP A 6 26.36 2.73 -12.38
C TRP A 6 25.34 2.21 -11.36
N LEU A 7 25.64 2.31 -10.06
CA LEU A 7 24.63 2.19 -9.02
C LEU A 7 23.84 3.51 -8.96
N THR A 8 22.68 3.55 -9.59
CA THR A 8 21.72 4.65 -9.39
C THR A 8 21.00 4.43 -8.06
N SER A 9 21.42 5.13 -7.01
CA SER A 9 20.67 5.18 -5.76
C SER A 9 19.46 6.10 -5.95
N SER A 10 18.26 5.54 -5.98
CA SER A 10 17.02 6.31 -6.04
C SER A 10 16.87 7.11 -4.74
N LEU A 11 16.88 8.46 -4.83
CA LEU A 11 16.45 9.31 -3.73
C LEU A 11 14.97 9.02 -3.45
N ALA A 12 14.69 8.37 -2.32
CA ALA A 12 13.34 8.26 -1.81
C ALA A 12 12.93 9.62 -1.25
N LEU A 13 12.02 10.32 -1.94
CA LEU A 13 11.33 11.47 -1.35
C LEU A 13 10.39 10.92 -0.28
N ALA A 14 10.74 11.12 0.99
CA ALA A 14 9.87 10.78 2.11
C ALA A 14 8.72 11.80 2.13
N VAL A 15 7.51 11.33 1.83
CA VAL A 15 6.30 12.07 2.20
C VAL A 15 6.10 11.83 3.69
N ASP A 16 5.82 12.88 4.45
CA ASP A 16 5.61 12.75 5.89
C ASP A 16 4.43 11.81 6.16
N GLY A 17 4.59 10.89 7.10
CA GLY A 17 3.62 9.81 7.35
C GLY A 17 3.61 8.66 6.33
N LEU A 18 4.44 8.67 5.27
CA LEU A 18 4.53 7.58 4.30
C LEU A 18 5.77 6.70 4.51
N VAL A 19 5.54 5.41 4.79
CA VAL A 19 6.60 4.40 4.82
C VAL A 19 6.65 3.68 3.47
N VAL A 20 7.81 3.69 2.82
CA VAL A 20 8.03 3.01 1.53
C VAL A 20 8.99 1.84 1.73
N VAL A 21 8.51 0.62 1.45
CA VAL A 21 9.32 -0.60 1.48
C VAL A 21 9.21 -1.31 0.13
N GLN A 22 10.36 -1.62 -0.47
CA GLN A 22 10.39 -2.36 -1.73
C GLN A 22 10.10 -3.85 -1.49
N SER A 23 9.13 -4.39 -2.24
CA SER A 23 8.85 -5.82 -2.28
C SER A 23 9.70 -6.52 -3.35
N SER A 24 10.20 -7.72 -3.04
CA SER A 24 10.85 -8.63 -4.00
C SER A 24 9.85 -9.44 -4.84
N HIS A 25 8.54 -9.19 -4.68
CA HIS A 25 7.47 -9.93 -5.34
C HIS A 25 6.65 -9.04 -6.27
N SER A 26 5.87 -9.65 -7.16
CA SER A 26 4.88 -8.93 -7.95
C SER A 26 3.84 -8.23 -7.06
N VAL A 27 3.13 -7.24 -7.60
CA VAL A 27 2.07 -6.53 -6.86
C VAL A 27 1.01 -7.51 -6.34
N ALA A 28 0.55 -8.44 -7.19
CA ALA A 28 -0.44 -9.44 -6.79
C ALA A 28 0.04 -10.32 -5.63
N ALA A 29 1.27 -10.83 -5.71
CA ALA A 29 1.84 -11.66 -4.65
C ALA A 29 2.09 -10.85 -3.36
N THR A 30 2.51 -9.59 -3.49
CA THR A 30 2.72 -8.68 -2.35
C THR A 30 1.42 -8.42 -1.61
N VAL A 31 0.34 -8.10 -2.32
CA VAL A 31 -0.98 -7.84 -1.71
C VAL A 31 -1.52 -9.08 -1.00
N VAL A 32 -1.43 -10.27 -1.61
CA VAL A 32 -1.87 -11.52 -0.97
C VAL A 32 -1.10 -11.80 0.32
N ARG A 33 0.23 -11.67 0.29
CA ARG A 33 1.08 -11.87 1.47
C ARG A 33 0.82 -10.84 2.57
N LEU A 34 0.67 -9.57 2.18
CA LEU A 34 0.37 -8.49 3.12
C LEU A 34 -0.99 -8.72 3.79
N GLN A 35 -2.02 -9.04 3.00
CA GLN A 35 -3.36 -9.35 3.51
C GLN A 35 -3.32 -10.49 4.55
N ALA A 36 -2.69 -11.61 4.19
CA ALA A 36 -2.55 -12.73 5.12
C ALA A 36 -1.79 -12.33 6.41
N THR A 37 -0.76 -11.49 6.28
CA THR A 37 0.03 -11.02 7.43
C THR A 37 -0.80 -10.12 8.35
N VAL A 38 -1.58 -9.18 7.81
CA VAL A 38 -2.39 -8.27 8.63
C VAL A 38 -3.52 -9.02 9.33
N GLU A 39 -4.17 -9.98 8.65
CA GLU A 39 -5.22 -10.82 9.22
C GLU A 39 -4.68 -11.71 10.34
N GLN A 40 -3.49 -12.32 10.15
CA GLN A 40 -2.81 -13.09 11.20
C GLN A 40 -2.46 -12.26 12.44
N ARG A 41 -2.30 -10.94 12.29
CA ARG A 41 -2.07 -9.99 13.38
C ARG A 41 -3.37 -9.50 14.04
N GLY A 42 -4.52 -10.03 13.64
CA GLY A 42 -5.83 -9.64 14.18
C GLY A 42 -6.36 -8.31 13.65
N LEU A 43 -5.77 -7.77 12.57
CA LEU A 43 -6.29 -6.57 11.91
C LEU A 43 -7.41 -6.96 10.95
N THR A 44 -8.41 -6.07 10.81
CA THR A 44 -9.48 -6.22 9.83
C THR A 44 -9.06 -5.66 8.49
N VAL A 45 -9.25 -6.42 7.42
CA VAL A 45 -9.14 -5.93 6.04
C VAL A 45 -10.50 -5.38 5.62
N PHE A 46 -10.60 -4.07 5.46
CA PHE A 46 -11.84 -3.40 5.11
C PHE A 46 -12.10 -3.40 3.60
N ALA A 47 -11.05 -3.21 2.81
CA ALA A 47 -11.17 -3.18 1.36
C ALA A 47 -9.87 -3.54 0.65
N ARG A 48 -10.03 -4.09 -0.55
CA ARG A 48 -8.97 -4.24 -1.54
C ARG A 48 -9.44 -3.62 -2.85
N ILE A 49 -8.67 -2.66 -3.36
CA ILE A 49 -9.02 -1.87 -4.53
C ILE A 49 -7.95 -2.10 -5.60
N ASP A 50 -8.38 -2.47 -6.80
CA ASP A 50 -7.52 -2.58 -7.98
C ASP A 50 -7.62 -1.29 -8.81
N HIS A 51 -6.62 -0.44 -8.68
CA HIS A 51 -6.56 0.82 -9.42
C HIS A 51 -6.24 0.60 -10.90
N ALA A 52 -5.53 -0.48 -11.25
CA ALA A 52 -5.26 -0.82 -12.65
C ALA A 52 -6.55 -1.24 -13.37
N ALA A 53 -7.40 -2.03 -12.73
CA ALA A 53 -8.73 -2.33 -13.23
C ALA A 53 -9.60 -1.07 -13.34
N GLY A 54 -9.47 -0.12 -12.39
CA GLY A 54 -10.12 1.19 -12.46
C GLY A 54 -9.73 1.99 -13.70
N ALA A 55 -8.43 2.06 -14.01
CA ALA A 55 -7.93 2.71 -15.22
C ALA A 55 -8.44 2.04 -16.50
N ALA A 56 -8.48 0.71 -16.53
CA ALA A 56 -8.96 -0.05 -17.69
C ALA A 56 -10.43 0.27 -18.04
N LYS A 57 -11.27 0.53 -17.03
CA LYS A 57 -12.69 0.90 -17.23
C LYS A 57 -12.88 2.21 -18.00
N ILE A 58 -11.88 3.09 -18.00
CA ILE A 58 -11.90 4.35 -18.75
C ILE A 58 -10.98 4.31 -19.97
N GLY A 59 -10.59 3.12 -20.43
CA GLY A 59 -9.71 2.94 -21.58
C GLY A 59 -8.26 3.37 -21.35
N GLN A 60 -7.84 3.56 -20.09
CA GLN A 60 -6.47 3.92 -19.75
C GLN A 60 -5.69 2.73 -19.20
N THR A 61 -4.36 2.82 -19.30
CA THR A 61 -3.46 1.83 -18.71
C THR A 61 -2.76 2.43 -17.50
N LEU A 62 -2.79 1.69 -16.39
CA LEU A 62 -1.97 1.95 -15.22
C LEU A 62 -1.15 0.69 -14.93
N ARG A 63 0.11 0.85 -14.52
CA ARG A 63 0.91 -0.28 -14.03
C ARG A 63 0.17 -0.98 -12.88
N PRO A 64 0.40 -2.28 -12.63
CA PRO A 64 -0.24 -2.98 -11.52
C PRO A 64 -0.16 -2.16 -10.22
N THR A 65 -1.32 -1.75 -9.70
CA THR A 65 -1.43 -0.83 -8.57
C THR A 65 -2.66 -1.23 -7.77
N ALA A 66 -2.47 -1.55 -6.50
CA ALA A 66 -3.52 -2.01 -5.62
C ALA A 66 -3.42 -1.30 -4.26
N LEU A 67 -4.58 -1.01 -3.67
CA LEU A 67 -4.72 -0.44 -2.35
C LEU A 67 -5.37 -1.48 -1.43
N LEU A 68 -4.77 -1.71 -0.27
CA LEU A 68 -5.32 -2.55 0.79
C LEU A 68 -5.60 -1.64 1.99
N ILE A 69 -6.87 -1.51 2.37
CA ILE A 69 -7.31 -0.71 3.51
C ILE A 69 -7.57 -1.68 4.66
N PHE A 70 -6.84 -1.53 5.76
CA PHE A 70 -6.94 -2.40 6.92
C PHE A 70 -6.69 -1.61 8.22
N GLY A 71 -7.15 -2.14 9.35
CA GLY A 71 -6.95 -1.49 10.65
C GLY A 71 -7.52 -2.28 11.82
N ASN A 72 -7.50 -1.67 13.00
CA ASN A 72 -8.04 -2.25 14.23
C ASN A 72 -9.23 -1.43 14.73
N PRO A 73 -10.48 -1.88 14.54
CA PRO A 73 -11.66 -1.18 15.04
C PRO A 73 -11.63 -0.88 16.54
N GLN A 74 -11.06 -1.78 17.36
CA GLN A 74 -10.96 -1.58 18.81
C GLN A 74 -10.09 -0.38 19.18
N GLY A 75 -9.00 -0.16 18.41
CA GLY A 75 -8.10 0.99 18.62
C GLY A 75 -8.54 2.25 17.90
N GLY A 76 -9.05 2.12 16.67
CA GLY A 76 -9.38 3.26 15.80
C GLY A 76 -10.71 3.93 16.12
N THR A 77 -11.73 3.18 16.59
CA THR A 77 -13.06 3.76 16.86
C THR A 77 -13.02 4.87 17.92
N PRO A 78 -12.33 4.72 19.07
CA PRO A 78 -12.21 5.80 20.03
C PRO A 78 -11.58 7.08 19.45
N LEU A 79 -10.59 6.93 18.56
CA LEU A 79 -9.97 8.09 17.89
C LEU A 79 -10.97 8.81 16.99
N MET A 80 -11.74 8.06 16.20
CA MET A 80 -12.79 8.63 15.34
C MET A 80 -13.97 9.20 16.11
N GLN A 81 -14.25 8.72 17.32
CA GLN A 81 -15.24 9.33 18.22
C GLN A 81 -14.77 10.71 18.71
N CYS A 82 -13.46 10.89 18.95
CA CYS A 82 -12.90 12.20 19.29
C CYS A 82 -12.80 13.12 18.07
N ALA A 83 -12.33 12.61 16.93
CA ALA A 83 -12.20 13.34 15.68
C ALA A 83 -12.31 12.39 14.49
N GLN A 84 -13.42 12.46 13.75
CA GLN A 84 -13.71 11.57 12.61
C GLN A 84 -12.64 11.63 11.51
N THR A 85 -11.97 12.78 11.36
CA THR A 85 -10.88 12.94 10.38
C THR A 85 -9.72 11.98 10.64
N ALA A 86 -9.54 11.47 11.87
CA ALA A 86 -8.53 10.46 12.17
C ALA A 86 -8.72 9.15 11.38
N GLY A 87 -9.87 8.93 10.73
CA GLY A 87 -10.07 7.77 9.85
C GLY A 87 -9.44 7.90 8.45
N ILE A 88 -8.87 9.05 8.10
CA ILE A 88 -8.14 9.24 6.83
C ILE A 88 -6.64 8.90 6.95
N ASP A 89 -6.12 8.91 8.18
CA ASP A 89 -4.73 8.65 8.54
C ASP A 89 -4.54 7.17 8.96
#